data_AF-A0A060C941-F1
#
_entry.id   AF-A0A060C941-F1
#
_cell.length_a   1.000
_cell.length_b   1.000
_cell.length_c   1.000
_cell.angle_alpha   90.00
_cell.angle_beta   90.00
_cell.angle_gamma   90.00
#
_symmetry.space_group_name_H-M   'P 1'
#
loop_
_entity.id
_entity.type
_entity.pdbx_description
1 polymer ?
#
loop_
_entity_poly.entity_id
_entity_poly.type
_entity_poly.pdbx_seq_one_letter_code
_entity_poly.pdbx_strand_id
1 'polypeptide(L)'
;MIDGGNTFFQDTIRRNRELSAEGFNFIGTGVSGGEEGALKGPSIMPGGQKEAYELVAPILKQIAAVAEDGEPCVTYIGADGAGHYVKMVHNGIEYGDMQLIAEAYALLKGGLALSNEELAQTFTME
;
A
#
# COMPACT_ATOMS: atom_id res chain seq x y z
N MET A 1 -16.89 -10.46 -2.63
CA MET A 1 -16.05 -10.45 -1.41
C MET A 1 -14.84 -9.55 -1.65
N ILE A 2 -14.35 -8.86 -0.63
CA ILE A 2 -13.15 -8.01 -0.71
C ILE A 2 -12.18 -8.49 0.38
N ASP A 3 -10.97 -8.90 -0.01
CA ASP A 3 -9.87 -9.26 0.89
C ASP A 3 -8.91 -8.07 0.99
N GLY A 4 -8.81 -7.45 2.17
CA GLY A 4 -7.98 -6.28 2.45
C GLY A 4 -6.63 -6.59 3.10
N GLY A 5 -6.25 -7.87 3.20
CA GLY A 5 -5.04 -8.30 3.90
C GLY A 5 -3.75 -8.07 3.11
N ASN A 6 -2.62 -8.41 3.74
CA ASN A 6 -1.33 -8.57 3.05
C ASN A 6 -1.22 -9.98 2.45
N THR A 7 -2.18 -10.33 1.59
CA THR A 7 -2.29 -11.67 1.01
C THR A 7 -1.28 -11.85 -0.13
N PHE A 8 -0.63 -13.01 -0.20
CA PHE A 8 0.24 -13.34 -1.34
C PHE A 8 -0.59 -13.35 -2.63
N PHE A 9 -0.15 -12.62 -3.66
CA PHE A 9 -0.98 -12.34 -4.84
C PHE A 9 -1.44 -13.61 -5.58
N GLN A 10 -0.66 -14.70 -5.55
CA GLN A 10 -1.06 -15.97 -6.18
C GLN A 10 -2.26 -16.61 -5.48
N ASP A 11 -2.39 -16.47 -4.16
CA ASP A 11 -3.58 -16.91 -3.43
C ASP A 11 -4.82 -16.10 -3.84
N THR A 12 -4.62 -14.82 -4.17
CA THR A 12 -5.69 -13.95 -4.66
C THR A 12 -6.13 -14.36 -6.05
N ILE A 13 -5.19 -14.70 -6.95
CA ILE A 13 -5.50 -15.25 -8.28
C ILE A 13 -6.29 -16.55 -8.14
N ARG A 14 -5.86 -17.46 -7.26
CA ARG A 14 -6.56 -18.72 -6.99
C ARG A 14 -7.99 -18.48 -6.50
N ARG A 15 -8.16 -17.67 -5.44
CA ARG A 15 -9.48 -17.33 -4.87
C ARG A 15 -10.38 -16.63 -5.87
N ASN A 16 -9.84 -15.71 -6.68
CA ASN A 16 -10.61 -15.02 -7.71
C ASN A 16 -11.19 -16.02 -8.72
N ARG A 17 -10.37 -16.96 -9.22
CA ARG A 17 -10.82 -17.99 -10.17
C ARG A 17 -11.90 -18.89 -9.59
N GLU A 18 -11.68 -19.42 -8.38
CA GLU A 18 -12.63 -20.30 -7.69
C GLU A 18 -13.98 -19.61 -7.48
N LEU A 19 -13.98 -18.39 -6.94
CA LEU A 19 -15.20 -17.66 -6.66
C LEU A 19 -15.92 -17.19 -7.93
N SER A 20 -15.17 -16.81 -8.97
CA SER A 20 -15.76 -16.43 -10.27
C SER A 20 -16.46 -17.60 -10.95
N ALA A 21 -15.92 -18.82 -10.81
CA ALA A 21 -16.55 -20.03 -11.35
C ALA A 21 -17.90 -20.33 -10.68
N GLU A 22 -18.08 -19.86 -9.45
CA GLU A 22 -19.34 -19.95 -8.69
C GLU A 22 -20.25 -18.71 -8.89
N GLY A 23 -19.83 -17.74 -9.70
CA GLY A 23 -20.59 -16.51 -9.97
C GLY A 23 -20.41 -15.40 -8.92
N PHE A 24 -19.41 -15.51 -8.04
CA PHE A 24 -19.10 -14.49 -7.04
C PHE A 24 -17.98 -13.56 -7.50
N ASN A 25 -18.18 -12.26 -7.31
CA ASN A 25 -17.12 -11.25 -7.49
C ASN A 25 -16.08 -11.31 -6.36
N PHE A 26 -14.80 -11.16 -6.71
CA PHE A 26 -13.70 -11.14 -5.74
C PHE A 26 -12.69 -10.04 -6.03
N ILE A 27 -12.47 -9.17 -5.04
CA ILE A 27 -11.45 -8.11 -5.11
C ILE A 27 -10.38 -8.40 -4.06
N GLY A 28 -9.12 -8.51 -4.49
CA GLY A 28 -7.97 -8.44 -3.60
C GLY A 28 -7.45 -7.02 -3.55
N THR A 29 -7.42 -6.41 -2.38
CA THR A 29 -7.06 -5.00 -2.22
C THR A 29 -5.94 -4.82 -1.21
N GLY A 30 -4.80 -4.29 -1.67
CA GLY A 30 -3.79 -3.81 -0.75
C GLY A 30 -4.28 -2.58 0.01
N VAL A 31 -3.99 -2.50 1.30
CA VAL A 31 -4.25 -1.30 2.13
C VAL A 31 -2.97 -0.91 2.84
N SER A 32 -2.53 0.35 2.74
CA SER A 32 -1.34 0.86 3.43
C SER A 32 -1.60 2.18 4.14
N GLY A 33 -0.89 2.43 5.24
CA GLY A 33 -1.05 3.60 6.13
C GLY A 33 -1.07 3.29 7.63
N GLY A 34 -0.97 2.01 8.03
CA GLY A 34 -1.06 1.61 9.44
C GLY A 34 -2.43 1.89 10.06
N GLU A 35 -2.51 1.84 11.38
CA GLU A 35 -3.76 2.06 12.12
C GLU A 35 -4.31 3.48 11.92
N GLU A 36 -3.44 4.49 11.98
CA GLU A 36 -3.83 5.89 11.81
C GLU A 36 -4.27 6.18 10.38
N GLY A 37 -3.53 5.69 9.38
CA GLY A 37 -3.92 5.81 7.98
C GLY A 37 -5.24 5.09 7.70
N ALA A 38 -5.47 3.90 8.27
CA ALA A 38 -6.75 3.21 8.13
C ALA A 38 -7.93 4.03 8.68
N LEU A 39 -7.73 4.83 9.73
CA LEU A 39 -8.75 5.70 10.31
C LEU A 39 -8.96 7.00 9.51
N LYS A 40 -7.89 7.62 9.03
CA LYS A 40 -7.91 8.97 8.45
C LYS A 40 -7.94 9.01 6.92
N GLY A 41 -7.51 7.93 6.28
CA GLY A 41 -7.36 7.83 4.83
C GLY A 41 -6.14 6.99 4.48
N PRO A 42 -6.30 5.72 4.06
CA PRO A 42 -5.19 4.89 3.62
C PRO A 42 -4.97 5.02 2.11
N SER A 43 -3.85 4.47 1.62
CA SER A 43 -3.71 4.10 0.21
C SER A 43 -4.38 2.75 -0.04
N ILE A 44 -5.18 2.64 -1.10
CA ILE A 44 -5.98 1.45 -1.41
C ILE A 44 -5.68 0.98 -2.84
N MET A 45 -5.34 -0.30 -3.00
CA MET A 45 -4.82 -0.89 -4.24
C MET A 45 -5.71 -2.07 -4.69
N PRO A 46 -6.93 -1.83 -5.18
CA PRO A 46 -7.86 -2.89 -5.56
C PRO A 46 -7.49 -3.55 -6.90
N GLY A 47 -7.54 -4.88 -6.94
CA GLY A 47 -7.51 -5.69 -8.17
C GLY A 47 -8.55 -6.81 -8.15
N GLY A 48 -9.01 -7.23 -9.33
CA GLY A 48 -10.09 -8.21 -9.50
C GLY A 48 -10.90 -7.93 -10.76
N GLN A 49 -12.18 -8.33 -10.81
CA GLN A 49 -13.08 -7.96 -11.91
C GLN A 49 -13.28 -6.45 -11.97
N LYS A 50 -13.24 -5.88 -13.18
CA LYS A 50 -13.40 -4.44 -13.37
C LYS A 50 -14.79 -3.97 -12.94
N GLU A 51 -15.80 -4.76 -13.30
CA GLU A 51 -17.21 -4.52 -12.98
C GLU A 51 -17.44 -4.56 -11.46
N ALA A 52 -16.75 -5.47 -10.76
CA ALA A 52 -16.82 -5.52 -9.30
C ALA A 52 -16.19 -4.27 -8.66
N TYR A 53 -15.06 -3.80 -9.18
CA TYR A 53 -14.44 -2.56 -8.71
C TYR A 53 -15.37 -1.36 -8.90
N GLU A 54 -16.02 -1.23 -10.06
CA GLU A 54 -16.91 -0.10 -10.35
C GLU A 54 -18.06 0.03 -9.34
N LEU A 55 -18.57 -1.10 -8.84
CA LEU A 55 -19.61 -1.11 -7.79
C LEU A 55 -19.13 -0.53 -6.46
N VAL A 56 -17.85 -0.70 -6.12
CA VAL A 56 -17.29 -0.30 -4.81
C VAL A 56 -16.40 0.94 -4.87
N ALA A 57 -16.03 1.38 -6.08
CA ALA A 57 -15.18 2.54 -6.30
C ALA A 57 -15.66 3.82 -5.59
N PRO A 58 -16.96 4.14 -5.52
CA PRO A 58 -17.42 5.32 -4.78
C PRO A 58 -17.04 5.28 -3.30
N ILE A 59 -17.17 4.12 -2.66
CA ILE A 59 -16.83 3.94 -1.24
C ILE A 59 -15.32 4.03 -1.06
N LEU A 60 -14.55 3.30 -1.89
CA LEU A 60 -13.09 3.28 -1.77
C LEU A 60 -12.47 4.68 -1.99
N LYS A 61 -13.01 5.47 -2.92
CA LYS A 61 -12.56 6.85 -3.16
C LYS A 61 -12.88 7.79 -2.00
N GLN A 62 -14.02 7.61 -1.33
CA GLN A 62 -14.40 8.46 -0.20
C GLN A 62 -13.55 8.22 1.05
N ILE A 63 -13.06 6.98 1.24
CA ILE A 63 -12.29 6.62 2.43
C ILE A 63 -10.78 6.70 2.23
N ALA A 64 -10.29 6.81 1.00
CA ALA A 64 -8.85 6.90 0.72
C ALA A 64 -8.26 8.24 1.17
N ALA A 65 -6.96 8.28 1.43
CA ALA A 65 -6.23 9.54 1.50
C ALA A 65 -6.41 10.35 0.20
N VAL A 66 -6.28 11.67 0.28
CA VAL A 66 -6.29 12.56 -0.88
C VAL A 66 -4.90 13.18 -1.01
N ALA A 67 -4.27 13.03 -2.17
CA ALA A 67 -2.97 13.60 -2.47
C ALA A 67 -3.04 15.12 -2.66
N GLU A 68 -1.89 15.80 -2.70
CA GLU A 68 -1.81 17.27 -2.83
C GLU A 68 -2.44 17.81 -4.12
N ASP A 69 -2.49 16.99 -5.17
CA ASP A 69 -3.15 17.30 -6.44
C ASP A 69 -4.69 17.14 -6.38
N GLY A 70 -5.23 16.73 -5.22
CA GLY A 70 -6.65 16.52 -4.99
C GLY A 70 -7.17 15.15 -5.40
N GLU A 71 -6.31 14.25 -5.90
CA GLU A 71 -6.73 12.91 -6.32
C GLU A 71 -6.74 11.94 -5.14
N PRO A 72 -7.78 11.08 -5.02
CA PRO A 72 -7.81 10.06 -3.98
C PRO A 72 -6.77 8.97 -4.28
N CYS A 73 -6.06 8.51 -3.24
CA CYS A 73 -5.02 7.48 -3.26
C CYS A 73 -5.58 6.07 -3.47
N VAL A 74 -6.42 5.90 -4.49
CA VAL A 74 -7.00 4.64 -4.93
C VAL A 74 -7.21 4.63 -6.43
N THR A 75 -6.81 3.55 -7.07
CA THR A 75 -7.08 3.31 -8.49
C THR A 75 -7.31 1.83 -8.75
N TYR A 76 -8.02 1.49 -9.82
CA TYR A 76 -8.11 0.11 -10.26
C TYR A 76 -6.75 -0.34 -10.79
N ILE A 77 -6.11 -1.25 -10.07
CA ILE A 77 -4.76 -1.71 -10.39
C ILE A 77 -4.76 -2.67 -11.59
N GLY A 78 -5.71 -3.60 -11.63
CA GLY A 78 -5.78 -4.61 -12.67
C GLY A 78 -6.57 -5.85 -12.27
N ALA A 79 -6.54 -6.86 -13.13
CA ALA A 79 -7.25 -8.11 -12.92
C ALA A 79 -6.65 -8.94 -11.77
N ASP A 80 -7.45 -9.88 -11.26
CA ASP A 80 -7.06 -10.92 -10.32
C ASP A 80 -6.25 -10.40 -9.10
N GLY A 81 -5.01 -10.86 -8.95
CA GLY A 81 -4.11 -10.54 -7.83
C GLY A 81 -3.33 -9.24 -7.97
N ALA A 82 -3.58 -8.42 -8.98
CA ALA A 82 -2.76 -7.24 -9.28
C ALA A 82 -2.67 -6.25 -8.10
N GLY A 83 -3.77 -6.04 -7.38
CA GLY A 83 -3.81 -5.18 -6.21
C GLY A 83 -2.87 -5.62 -5.09
N HIS A 84 -2.93 -6.89 -4.70
CA HIS A 84 -2.01 -7.46 -3.71
C HIS A 84 -0.57 -7.54 -4.21
N TYR A 85 -0.35 -7.70 -5.52
CA TYR A 85 1.01 -7.64 -6.08
C TYR A 85 1.63 -6.25 -5.92
N VAL A 86 0.89 -5.18 -6.25
CA VAL A 86 1.37 -3.81 -6.03
C VAL A 86 1.64 -3.55 -4.55
N LYS A 87 0.79 -4.05 -3.64
CA LYS A 87 1.04 -3.93 -2.20
C LYS A 87 2.30 -4.65 -1.74
N MET A 88 2.55 -5.84 -2.27
CA MET A 88 3.77 -6.61 -2.00
C MET A 88 5.02 -5.83 -2.44
N VAL A 89 4.98 -5.22 -3.64
CA VAL A 89 6.09 -4.38 -4.13
C VAL A 89 6.25 -3.11 -3.30
N HIS A 90 5.15 -2.46 -2.89
CA HIS A 90 5.18 -1.32 -1.99
C HIS A 90 5.92 -1.64 -0.68
N ASN A 91 5.63 -2.78 -0.04
CA ASN A 91 6.39 -3.19 1.14
C ASN A 91 7.84 -3.56 0.82
N GLY A 92 8.13 -4.09 -0.37
CA GLY A 92 9.51 -4.30 -0.81
C GLY A 92 10.30 -2.98 -0.92
N ILE A 93 9.68 -1.93 -1.47
CA ILE A 93 10.26 -0.58 -1.55
C ILE A 93 10.45 0.00 -0.15
N GLU A 94 9.45 -0.11 0.72
CA GLU A 94 9.51 0.34 2.12
C GLU A 94 10.73 -0.23 2.86
N TYR A 95 11.03 -1.52 2.67
CA TYR A 95 12.20 -2.16 3.26
C TYR A 95 13.51 -1.56 2.73
N GLY A 96 13.57 -1.26 1.43
CA GLY A 96 14.71 -0.59 0.82
C GLY A 96 14.93 0.81 1.40
N ASP A 97 13.87 1.61 1.49
CA ASP A 97 13.94 2.97 2.03
C ASP A 97 14.38 2.99 3.50
N MET A 98 13.80 2.12 4.33
CA MET A 98 14.20 1.98 5.73
C MET A 98 15.68 1.60 5.86
N GLN A 99 16.17 0.68 5.03
CA GLN A 99 17.57 0.26 5.05
C GLN A 99 18.50 1.40 4.64
N LEU A 100 18.17 2.14 3.58
CA LEU A 100 18.97 3.28 3.11
C LEU A 100 19.06 4.37 4.18
N ILE A 101 17.94 4.69 4.84
CA ILE A 101 17.92 5.66 5.95
C ILE A 101 18.77 5.15 7.12
N ALA A 102 18.67 3.87 7.48
CA ALA A 102 19.44 3.27 8.57
C ALA A 102 20.96 3.29 8.29
N GLU A 103 21.37 3.03 7.05
CA GLU A 103 22.77 3.11 6.63
C GLU A 103 23.29 4.55 6.64
N ALA A 104 22.51 5.51 6.13
CA ALA A 104 22.84 6.92 6.21
C ALA A 104 23.03 7.36 7.68
N TYR A 105 22.11 6.96 8.57
CA TYR A 105 22.23 7.16 10.02
C TYR A 105 23.55 6.56 10.55
N ALA A 106 23.87 5.32 10.23
CA ALA A 106 25.07 4.65 10.72
C ALA A 106 26.36 5.31 10.25
N LEU A 107 26.40 5.77 8.99
CA LEU A 107 27.53 6.51 8.44
C LEU A 107 27.74 7.86 9.12
N LEU A 108 26.67 8.63 9.34
CA LEU A 108 26.75 9.91 10.04
C LEU A 108 27.13 9.72 11.52
N LYS A 109 26.57 8.72 12.18
CA LYS A 109 26.84 8.41 13.59
C LYS A 109 28.26 7.90 13.81
N GLY A 110 28.69 6.93 13.02
CA GLY A 110 29.98 6.25 13.20
C GLY A 110 31.14 6.94 12.48
N GLY A 111 30.89 7.52 11.31
CA GLY A 111 31.89 8.16 10.48
C GLY A 111 32.15 9.63 10.82
N LEU A 112 31.09 10.40 11.12
CA LEU A 112 31.19 11.82 11.49
C LEU A 112 31.00 12.08 12.99
N ALA A 113 30.76 11.03 13.78
CA ALA A 113 30.56 11.10 15.23
C ALA A 113 29.43 12.04 15.69
N LEU A 114 28.41 12.25 14.84
CA LEU A 114 27.29 13.12 15.18
C LEU A 114 26.52 12.59 16.40
N SER A 115 26.05 13.49 17.24
CA SER A 115 25.11 13.20 18.32
C SER A 115 23.72 12.85 17.77
N ASN A 116 22.86 12.26 18.59
CA ASN A 116 21.50 11.93 18.15
C ASN A 116 20.65 13.18 17.86
N GLU A 117 20.98 14.31 18.51
CA GLU A 117 20.30 15.57 18.30
C GLU A 117 20.68 16.20 16.94
N GLU A 118 21.97 16.17 16.59
CA GLU A 118 22.44 16.60 15.26
C GLU A 118 21.90 15.71 14.14
N LEU A 119 21.78 14.40 14.38
CA LEU A 119 21.15 13.49 13.43
C LEU A 119 19.67 13.80 13.24
N ALA A 120 18.92 14.04 14.32
CA ALA A 120 17.51 14.42 14.24
C ALA A 120 17.34 15.72 13.44
N GLN A 121 18.19 16.72 13.69
CA GLN A 121 18.19 17.96 12.90
C GLN A 121 18.50 17.70 11.42
N THR A 122 19.47 16.84 11.12
CA THR A 122 19.86 16.51 9.74
C THR A 122 18.73 15.84 8.95
N PHE A 123 17.94 14.96 9.58
CA PHE A 123 16.83 14.26 8.94
C PHE A 123 15.50 15.05 8.96
N THR A 124 15.45 16.20 9.63
CA THR A 124 14.29 17.06 9.58
C THR A 124 14.35 17.87 8.29
N MET A 125 13.32 17.75 7.44
CA MET A 125 13.14 18.72 6.35
C MET A 125 12.50 19.98 6.94
N GLU A 126 13.16 21.13 6.80
CA GLU A 126 12.51 22.45 6.92
C GLU A 126 11.55 22.68 5.74
#